data_AF-A0A314YZX8-F1
#
_entry.id   AF-A0A314YZX8-F1
#
_cell.length_a   1.000
_cell.length_b   1.000
_cell.length_c   1.000
_cell.angle_alpha   90.00
_cell.angle_beta   90.00
_cell.angle_gamma   90.00
#
_symmetry.space_group_name_H-M   'P 1'
#
loop_
_entity.id
_entity.type
_entity.pdbx_description
1 polymer ?
#
loop_
_entity_poly.entity_id
_entity_poly.type
_entity_poly.pdbx_seq_one_letter_code
_entity_poly.pdbx_strand_id
1 'polypeptide(L)'
;MLLSMLDGFCETEFCYVDRGIIVDDSNDGKGFMPGGRPSIRQEEKWWLPYPKVPPNGLSSEARKKLQQCRDCCNQILKAAMAINSSVLAEMEIPRAYMESLPKSGKACLGDIIYRYITADQFSPEHLLDCLDLSSEHQTLEIANRIEAAVHVWKQKDQKKHINHKKAKRASWGGKVKGLVSDTEKNHFLAQRAETLLHSLRHRFPGLPQSALDMNKIQYNKDVGQSILESYSRVMESLAFNIMARIDDVLFVDDATKRCAAQNQFVGSPGRTPLCVKRSIRNEALDEKTEKLLAADFERVWSYAGSLSSRRTTGDAPERD
;
A
#
# COMPACT_ATOMS: atom_id res chain seq x y z
N MET A 1 -13.42 19.51 1.40
CA MET A 1 -13.19 18.75 2.66
C MET A 1 -11.71 18.71 3.02
N LEU A 2 -10.85 17.97 2.29
CA LEU A 2 -9.40 17.90 2.62
C LEU A 2 -8.73 19.28 2.64
N LEU A 3 -8.95 20.11 1.62
CA LEU A 3 -8.43 21.47 1.58
C LEU A 3 -8.95 22.32 2.75
N SER A 4 -10.26 22.26 3.02
CA SER A 4 -10.87 22.95 4.15
C SER A 4 -10.31 22.52 5.52
N MET A 5 -9.84 21.28 5.66
CA MET A 5 -9.11 20.84 6.87
C MET A 5 -7.74 21.51 6.95
N LEU A 6 -7.01 21.55 5.83
CA LEU A 6 -5.71 22.21 5.75
C LEU A 6 -5.81 23.71 6.06
N ASP A 7 -6.81 24.38 5.48
CA ASP A 7 -7.11 25.80 5.76
C ASP A 7 -7.46 26.04 7.24
N GLY A 8 -7.90 25.01 7.96
CA GLY A 8 -8.20 25.08 9.39
C GLY A 8 -6.99 25.02 10.32
N PHE A 9 -5.77 24.83 9.80
CA PHE A 9 -4.50 24.72 10.55
C PHE A 9 -3.68 26.03 10.51
N CYS A 10 -4.27 27.15 10.91
CA CYS A 10 -3.57 28.45 10.95
C CYS A 10 -2.95 28.78 12.32
N GLU A 11 -3.63 28.41 13.41
CA GLU A 11 -3.23 28.69 14.80
C GLU A 11 -3.00 27.36 15.53
N THR A 12 -1.83 26.76 15.30
CA THR A 12 -1.49 25.45 15.86
C THR A 12 -0.55 25.58 17.04
N GLU A 13 -0.78 24.76 18.08
CA GLU A 13 0.12 24.64 19.23
C GLU A 13 1.42 23.89 18.90
N PHE A 14 1.44 23.19 17.76
CA PHE A 14 2.63 22.52 17.23
C PHE A 14 3.27 23.36 16.11
N CYS A 15 4.56 23.15 15.89
CA CYS A 15 5.32 23.75 14.80
C CYS A 15 6.21 22.70 14.12
N TYR A 16 6.77 23.04 12.96
CA TYR A 16 7.73 22.21 12.27
C TYR A 16 9.11 22.89 12.30
N VAL A 17 10.15 22.10 12.52
CA VAL A 17 11.54 22.54 12.53
C VAL A 17 12.32 21.78 11.47
N ASP A 18 13.13 22.49 10.69
CA ASP A 18 13.98 21.86 9.68
C ASP A 18 14.98 20.91 10.34
N ARG A 19 15.15 19.75 9.71
CA ARG A 19 16.24 18.84 10.02
C ARG A 19 17.47 19.44 9.37
N GLY A 20 18.24 20.23 10.12
CA GLY A 20 19.49 20.80 9.60
C GLY A 20 20.35 19.71 8.94
N ILE A 21 20.98 20.04 7.81
CA ILE A 21 22.00 19.18 7.20
C ILE A 21 23.13 19.13 8.23
N ILE A 22 23.29 18.01 8.92
CA ILE A 22 24.48 17.76 9.73
C ILE A 22 25.61 17.50 8.72
N VAL A 23 26.23 18.57 8.23
CA VAL A 23 27.58 18.47 7.67
C VAL A 23 28.49 18.28 8.89
N ASP A 24 29.00 17.07 9.02
CA ASP A 24 29.98 16.69 10.03
C ASP A 24 31.28 17.46 9.76
N ASP A 25 31.34 18.69 10.23
CA ASP A 25 32.59 19.44 10.31
C ASP A 25 32.49 20.43 11.46
N SER A 26 32.70 19.94 12.69
CA SER A 26 33.23 20.70 13.83
C SER A 26 33.23 19.81 15.08
N ASN A 27 34.43 19.41 15.49
CA ASN A 27 34.75 18.81 16.78
C ASN A 27 34.49 19.79 17.94
N ASP A 28 33.23 20.14 18.20
CA ASP A 28 32.80 20.79 19.43
C ASP A 28 31.37 20.40 19.80
N GLY A 29 31.25 19.71 20.94
CA GLY A 29 30.02 19.09 21.39
C GLY A 29 28.92 20.10 21.73
N LYS A 30 27.81 20.07 20.99
CA LYS A 30 26.41 20.21 21.47
C LYS A 30 25.43 20.29 20.29
N GLY A 31 25.37 19.24 19.47
CA GLY A 31 24.25 18.97 18.55
C GLY A 31 23.18 18.09 19.22
N PHE A 32 22.85 18.32 20.48
CA PHE A 32 21.85 17.50 21.20
C PHE A 32 20.46 18.00 20.82
N MET A 33 19.74 17.24 19.99
CA MET A 33 18.31 17.40 19.77
C MET A 33 17.60 17.43 21.13
N PRO A 34 16.95 18.55 21.52
CA PRO A 34 16.18 18.59 22.76
C PRO A 34 14.80 17.99 22.46
N GLY A 35 14.67 16.67 22.68
CA GLY A 35 13.39 15.98 22.68
C GLY A 35 13.35 14.71 21.84
N GLY A 36 13.79 13.59 22.43
CA GLY A 36 13.51 12.23 21.96
C GLY A 36 14.22 11.81 20.67
N ARG A 37 14.39 10.50 20.47
CA ARG A 37 14.71 9.98 19.14
C ARG A 37 13.51 10.22 18.21
N PRO A 38 13.71 10.55 16.93
CA PRO A 38 12.63 10.58 15.96
C PRO A 38 11.97 9.20 15.89
N SER A 39 10.67 9.15 15.58
CA SER A 39 10.00 7.87 15.25
C SER A 39 10.74 7.20 14.08
N ILE A 40 10.74 5.86 14.01
CA ILE A 40 11.25 5.10 12.85
C ILE A 40 10.70 5.64 11.53
N ARG A 41 9.40 5.98 11.47
CA ARG A 41 8.76 6.58 10.29
C ARG A 41 9.33 7.93 9.90
N GLN A 42 9.82 8.68 10.88
CA GLN A 42 10.46 9.96 10.67
C GLN A 42 11.91 9.77 10.22
N GLU A 43 12.66 8.82 10.77
CA GLU A 43 14.05 8.54 10.37
C GLU A 43 14.15 8.15 8.88
N GLU A 44 13.23 7.35 8.37
CA GLU A 44 13.19 6.91 6.96
C GLU A 44 12.92 8.07 5.97
N LYS A 45 12.19 9.10 6.41
CA LYS A 45 11.80 10.25 5.59
C LYS A 45 12.62 11.48 5.95
N TRP A 46 13.94 11.38 5.76
CA TRP A 46 14.93 12.41 6.11
C TRP A 46 14.67 13.78 5.48
N TRP A 47 13.95 13.84 4.36
CA TRP A 47 13.59 15.08 3.66
C TRP A 47 12.42 15.86 4.29
N LEU A 48 11.79 15.34 5.35
CA LEU A 48 10.65 15.99 6.01
C LEU A 48 11.09 16.78 7.26
N PRO A 49 10.48 17.95 7.51
CA PRO A 49 10.73 18.67 8.76
C PRO A 49 10.18 17.89 9.96
N TYR A 50 10.75 18.15 11.14
CA TYR A 50 10.41 17.48 12.39
C TYR A 50 9.28 18.23 13.13
N PRO A 51 8.18 17.57 13.55
CA PRO A 51 7.14 18.21 14.34
C PRO A 51 7.57 18.43 15.79
N LYS A 52 7.28 19.60 16.33
CA LYS A 52 7.49 19.97 17.74
C LYS A 52 6.16 20.38 18.38
N VAL A 53 6.01 20.03 19.65
CA VAL A 53 4.85 20.34 20.49
C VAL A 53 5.30 21.07 21.76
N PRO A 54 4.40 21.69 22.55
CA PRO A 54 4.76 22.35 23.80
C PRO A 54 5.35 21.36 24.82
N PRO A 55 6.16 21.81 25.80
CA PRO A 55 6.83 20.92 26.77
C PRO A 55 5.88 20.04 27.62
N ASN A 56 4.64 20.48 27.81
CA ASN A 56 3.60 19.73 28.52
C ASN A 56 2.65 18.97 27.57
N GLY A 57 2.99 18.93 26.28
CA GLY A 57 2.15 18.44 25.20
C GLY A 57 1.06 19.44 24.77
N LEU A 58 0.26 18.99 23.82
CA LEU A 58 -0.90 19.70 23.26
C LEU A 58 -2.06 19.76 24.27
N SER A 59 -2.84 20.83 24.19
CA SER A 59 -4.11 20.97 24.89
C SER A 59 -5.09 19.84 24.52
N SER A 60 -6.08 19.59 25.39
CA SER A 60 -7.15 18.64 25.14
C SER A 60 -7.92 18.98 23.86
N GLU A 61 -8.16 20.27 23.64
CA GLU A 61 -8.90 20.83 22.51
C GLU A 61 -8.13 20.63 21.20
N ALA A 62 -6.86 21.00 21.15
CA ALA A 62 -6.02 20.83 19.98
C ALA A 62 -5.85 19.35 19.61
N ARG A 63 -5.61 18.49 20.61
CA ARG A 63 -5.50 17.04 20.41
C ARG A 63 -6.81 16.45 19.88
N LYS A 64 -7.96 16.85 20.46
CA LYS A 64 -9.28 16.40 20.00
C LYS A 64 -9.56 16.84 18.57
N LYS A 65 -9.22 18.08 18.19
CA LYS A 65 -9.35 18.59 16.83
C LYS A 65 -8.49 17.78 15.85
N LEU A 66 -7.24 17.48 16.20
CA LEU A 66 -6.36 16.64 15.38
C LEU A 66 -6.94 15.24 15.18
N GLN A 67 -7.43 14.59 16.24
CA GLN A 67 -8.05 13.27 16.13
C GLN A 67 -9.29 13.29 15.22
N GLN A 68 -10.14 14.31 15.33
CA GLN A 68 -11.30 14.46 14.45
C GLN A 68 -10.89 14.66 12.99
N CYS A 69 -9.88 15.47 12.71
CA CYS A 69 -9.32 15.65 11.37
C CYS A 69 -8.75 14.33 10.83
N ARG A 70 -8.03 13.58 11.66
CA ARG A 70 -7.47 12.27 11.31
C ARG A 70 -8.56 11.26 10.93
N ASP A 71 -9.60 11.16 11.75
CA ASP A 71 -10.71 10.23 11.52
C ASP A 71 -11.49 10.60 10.25
N CYS A 72 -11.66 11.91 9.99
CA CYS A 72 -12.27 12.39 8.75
C CYS A 72 -11.39 12.11 7.52
N CYS A 73 -10.06 12.29 7.62
CA CYS A 73 -9.13 11.90 6.55
C CYS A 73 -9.21 10.41 6.25
N ASN A 74 -9.30 9.55 7.27
CA ASN A 74 -9.45 8.11 7.11
C ASN A 74 -10.76 7.73 6.39
N GLN A 75 -11.86 8.42 6.67
CA GLN A 75 -13.12 8.21 5.93
C GLN A 75 -13.00 8.62 4.45
N ILE A 76 -12.38 9.77 4.18
CA ILE A 76 -12.13 10.24 2.81
C ILE A 76 -11.20 9.28 2.07
N LEU A 77 -10.15 8.79 2.73
CA LEU A 77 -9.22 7.79 2.20
C LEU A 77 -9.97 6.53 1.76
N LYS A 78 -10.80 5.96 2.65
CA LYS A 78 -11.61 4.76 2.34
C LYS A 78 -12.56 4.99 1.17
N ALA A 79 -13.21 6.15 1.12
CA ALA A 79 -14.11 6.50 0.03
C ALA A 79 -13.36 6.64 -1.31
N ALA A 80 -12.21 7.30 -1.30
CA ALA A 80 -11.35 7.46 -2.47
C ALA A 80 -10.84 6.11 -3.00
N MET A 81 -10.35 5.24 -2.12
CA MET A 81 -9.93 3.88 -2.47
C MET A 81 -11.07 3.05 -3.07
N ALA A 82 -12.28 3.15 -2.51
CA ALA A 82 -13.44 2.43 -3.02
C ALA A 82 -13.84 2.89 -4.44
N ILE A 83 -13.81 4.20 -4.70
CA ILE A 83 -14.04 4.77 -6.04
C ILE A 83 -12.96 4.28 -7.01
N ASN A 84 -11.68 4.39 -6.63
CA ASN A 84 -10.57 3.96 -7.47
C ASN A 84 -10.67 2.47 -7.83
N SER A 85 -10.96 1.63 -6.84
CA SER A 85 -11.14 0.20 -7.01
C SER A 85 -12.33 -0.13 -7.93
N SER A 86 -13.46 0.57 -7.78
CA SER A 86 -14.65 0.37 -8.62
C SER A 86 -14.37 0.72 -10.09
N VAL A 87 -13.72 1.86 -10.33
CA VAL A 87 -13.39 2.32 -11.68
C VAL A 87 -12.40 1.37 -12.35
N LEU A 88 -11.35 0.94 -11.64
CA LEU A 88 -10.40 -0.06 -12.16
C LEU A 88 -11.08 -1.40 -12.48
N ALA A 89 -12.08 -1.82 -11.69
CA ALA A 89 -12.83 -3.04 -11.97
C ALA A 89 -13.65 -2.95 -13.27
N GLU A 90 -14.17 -1.77 -13.60
CA GLU A 90 -14.98 -1.49 -14.80
C GLU A 90 -14.14 -1.20 -16.07
N MET A 91 -12.87 -0.79 -15.92
CA MET A 91 -11.98 -0.56 -17.06
C MET A 91 -11.80 -1.82 -17.91
N GLU A 92 -11.86 -1.65 -19.24
CA GLU A 92 -11.64 -2.75 -20.19
C GLU A 92 -10.21 -3.30 -20.05
N ILE A 93 -10.09 -4.63 -20.12
CA ILE A 93 -8.80 -5.30 -20.10
C ILE A 93 -8.13 -5.13 -21.48
N PRO A 94 -6.95 -4.52 -21.57
CA PRO A 94 -6.30 -4.28 -22.85
C PRO A 94 -5.94 -5.58 -23.58
N ARG A 95 -6.10 -5.61 -24.91
CA ARG A 95 -5.72 -6.77 -25.73
C ARG A 95 -4.22 -7.10 -25.61
N ALA A 96 -3.37 -6.06 -25.55
CA ALA A 96 -1.93 -6.21 -25.37
C ALA A 96 -1.59 -7.00 -24.09
N TYR A 97 -2.29 -6.73 -22.98
CA TYR A 97 -2.14 -7.50 -21.75
C TYR A 97 -2.52 -8.96 -21.98
N MET A 98 -3.70 -9.22 -22.55
CA MET A 98 -4.16 -10.59 -22.83
C MET A 98 -3.26 -11.39 -23.77
N GLU A 99 -2.58 -10.73 -24.71
CA GLU A 99 -1.63 -11.33 -25.65
C GLU A 99 -0.27 -11.60 -24.99
N SER A 100 0.11 -10.82 -23.98
CA SER A 100 1.34 -11.02 -23.21
C SER A 100 1.26 -12.20 -22.22
N LEU A 101 0.05 -12.64 -21.86
CA LEU A 101 -0.14 -13.68 -20.86
C LEU A 101 0.35 -15.06 -21.34
N PRO A 102 0.87 -15.91 -20.42
CA PRO A 102 1.15 -17.30 -20.72
C PRO A 102 -0.09 -18.06 -21.24
N LYS A 103 0.13 -19.06 -22.10
CA LYS A 103 -0.97 -19.84 -22.73
C LYS A 103 -1.73 -20.77 -21.76
N SER A 104 -1.28 -20.93 -20.52
CA SER A 104 -1.92 -21.80 -19.53
C SER A 104 -1.85 -21.21 -18.12
N GLY A 105 -2.90 -21.40 -17.32
CA GLY A 105 -2.91 -20.96 -15.91
C GLY A 105 -1.80 -21.60 -15.08
N LYS A 106 -1.40 -22.84 -15.40
CA LYS A 106 -0.23 -23.49 -14.78
C LYS A 106 1.05 -22.70 -14.99
N ALA A 107 1.28 -22.18 -16.20
CA ALA A 107 2.46 -21.38 -16.51
C ALA A 107 2.44 -20.01 -15.79
N CYS A 108 1.27 -19.42 -15.56
CA CYS A 108 1.14 -18.22 -14.73
C CYS A 108 1.47 -18.52 -13.26
N LEU A 109 0.87 -19.56 -12.71
CA LEU A 109 0.92 -19.87 -11.27
C LEU A 109 2.21 -20.57 -10.84
N GLY A 110 2.90 -21.28 -11.73
CA GLY A 110 3.97 -22.20 -11.36
C GLY A 110 3.44 -23.48 -10.70
N ASP A 111 4.33 -24.47 -10.53
CA ASP A 111 3.93 -25.84 -10.13
C ASP A 111 3.32 -25.90 -8.73
N ILE A 112 3.87 -25.16 -7.76
CA ILE A 112 3.43 -25.20 -6.37
C ILE A 112 1.99 -24.70 -6.26
N ILE A 113 1.73 -23.45 -6.65
CA ILE A 113 0.39 -22.84 -6.53
C ILE A 113 -0.63 -23.61 -7.37
N TYR A 114 -0.26 -24.05 -8.58
CA TYR A 114 -1.16 -24.83 -9.44
C TYR A 114 -1.58 -26.15 -8.78
N ARG A 115 -0.66 -26.87 -8.15
CA ARG A 115 -0.94 -28.13 -7.44
C ARG A 115 -1.94 -27.93 -6.29
N TYR A 116 -1.84 -26.85 -5.53
CA TYR A 116 -2.78 -26.56 -4.45
C TYR A 116 -4.16 -26.12 -4.98
N ILE A 117 -4.21 -25.24 -5.99
CA ILE A 117 -5.50 -24.80 -6.57
C ILE A 117 -6.27 -25.96 -7.22
N THR A 118 -5.55 -26.96 -7.74
CA THR A 118 -6.14 -28.15 -8.39
C THR A 118 -6.42 -29.32 -7.46
N ALA A 119 -6.06 -29.23 -6.18
CA ALA A 119 -6.31 -30.29 -5.20
C ALA A 119 -7.81 -30.47 -4.93
N ASP A 120 -8.23 -31.69 -4.53
CA ASP A 120 -9.65 -31.96 -4.26
C ASP A 120 -10.19 -31.03 -3.16
N GLN A 121 -9.42 -30.88 -2.08
CA GLN A 121 -9.67 -29.92 -1.00
C GLN A 121 -8.81 -28.67 -1.20
N PHE A 122 -9.44 -27.49 -1.22
CA PHE A 122 -8.76 -26.22 -1.40
C PHE A 122 -9.13 -25.27 -0.26
N SER A 123 -8.10 -24.75 0.41
CA SER A 123 -8.22 -23.66 1.39
C SER A 123 -7.26 -22.55 0.98
N PRO A 124 -7.76 -21.34 0.66
CA PRO A 124 -6.90 -20.24 0.24
C PRO A 124 -5.96 -19.81 1.38
N GLU A 125 -6.46 -19.73 2.62
CA GLU A 125 -5.66 -19.33 3.78
C GLU A 125 -4.48 -20.28 4.03
N HIS A 126 -4.74 -21.60 3.96
CA HIS A 126 -3.69 -22.60 4.15
C HIS A 126 -2.61 -22.50 3.06
N LEU A 127 -2.99 -22.21 1.83
CA LEU A 127 -2.01 -21.98 0.76
C LEU A 127 -1.20 -20.71 1.03
N LEU A 128 -1.83 -19.61 1.42
CA LEU A 128 -1.14 -18.36 1.71
C LEU A 128 -0.13 -18.51 2.86
N ASP A 129 -0.43 -19.33 3.87
CA ASP A 129 0.49 -19.62 4.98
C ASP A 129 1.71 -20.46 4.54
N CYS A 130 1.60 -21.18 3.43
CA CYS A 130 2.70 -21.97 2.85
C CYS A 130 3.55 -21.17 1.85
N LEU A 131 3.14 -19.95 1.48
CA LEU A 131 3.86 -19.11 0.53
C LEU A 131 4.79 -18.13 1.26
N ASP A 132 5.91 -17.83 0.63
CA ASP A 132 6.77 -16.74 1.09
C ASP A 132 6.17 -15.40 0.66
N LEU A 133 5.60 -14.71 1.65
CA LEU A 133 4.95 -13.40 1.54
C LEU A 133 5.68 -12.38 2.43
N SER A 134 6.97 -12.60 2.66
CA SER A 134 7.80 -11.77 3.54
C SER A 134 8.06 -10.38 2.95
N SER A 135 8.16 -10.28 1.62
CA SER A 135 8.37 -9.02 0.92
C SER A 135 7.13 -8.57 0.14
N GLU A 136 6.95 -7.25 0.06
CA GLU A 136 5.88 -6.64 -0.74
C GLU A 136 6.00 -7.03 -2.22
N HIS A 137 7.22 -6.97 -2.76
CA HIS A 137 7.49 -7.29 -4.17
C HIS A 137 7.05 -8.72 -4.52
N GLN A 138 7.41 -9.70 -3.71
CA GLN A 138 7.04 -11.09 -3.92
C GLN A 138 5.54 -11.33 -3.75
N THR A 139 4.93 -10.66 -2.77
CA THR A 139 3.47 -10.70 -2.57
C THR A 139 2.74 -10.17 -3.80
N LEU A 140 3.21 -9.05 -4.37
CA LEU A 140 2.66 -8.45 -5.59
C LEU A 140 2.88 -9.33 -6.82
N GLU A 141 4.06 -9.95 -6.94
CA GLU A 141 4.35 -10.89 -8.02
C GLU A 141 3.38 -12.09 -7.98
N ILE A 142 3.14 -12.65 -6.79
CA ILE A 142 2.18 -13.74 -6.59
C ILE A 142 0.76 -13.27 -6.95
N ALA A 143 0.35 -12.07 -6.53
CA ALA A 143 -0.95 -11.48 -6.90
C ALA A 143 -1.11 -11.39 -8.43
N ASN A 144 -0.10 -10.85 -9.13
CA ASN A 144 -0.08 -10.72 -10.58
C ASN A 144 -0.20 -12.09 -11.29
N ARG A 145 0.50 -13.10 -10.77
CA ARG A 145 0.46 -14.47 -11.31
C ARG A 145 -0.92 -15.10 -11.16
N ILE A 146 -1.58 -14.90 -10.00
CA ILE A 146 -2.93 -15.38 -9.75
C ILE A 146 -3.94 -14.66 -10.66
N GLU A 147 -3.86 -13.33 -10.75
CA GLU A 147 -4.73 -12.52 -11.61
C GLU A 147 -4.60 -12.89 -13.09
N ALA A 148 -3.37 -13.06 -13.59
CA ALA A 148 -3.10 -13.58 -14.92
C ALA A 148 -3.77 -14.95 -15.16
N ALA A 149 -3.69 -15.88 -14.19
CA ALA A 149 -4.28 -17.21 -14.31
C ALA A 149 -5.80 -17.16 -14.42
N VAL A 150 -6.47 -16.31 -13.61
CA VAL A 150 -7.92 -16.06 -13.69
C VAL A 150 -8.31 -15.65 -15.11
N HIS A 151 -7.59 -14.71 -15.70
CA HIS A 151 -7.88 -14.24 -17.06
C HIS A 151 -7.63 -15.29 -18.13
N VAL A 152 -6.56 -16.09 -18.01
CA VAL A 152 -6.29 -17.20 -18.95
C VAL A 152 -7.40 -18.24 -18.93
N TRP A 153 -7.92 -18.60 -17.75
CA TRP A 153 -9.03 -19.56 -17.64
C TRP A 153 -10.35 -18.99 -18.16
N LYS A 154 -10.68 -17.74 -17.82
CA LYS A 154 -11.88 -17.06 -18.37
C LYS A 154 -11.83 -16.92 -19.90
N GLN A 155 -10.66 -16.61 -20.47
CA GLN A 155 -10.52 -16.47 -21.92
C GLN A 155 -10.67 -17.81 -22.66
N LYS A 156 -10.17 -18.92 -22.08
CA LYS A 156 -10.31 -20.26 -22.67
C LYS A 156 -11.75 -20.71 -22.75
N ASP A 157 -12.56 -20.34 -21.76
CA ASP A 157 -14.00 -20.59 -21.75
C ASP A 157 -14.71 -19.85 -22.91
N GLN A 158 -14.45 -18.54 -23.04
CA GLN A 158 -15.06 -17.71 -24.09
C GLN A 158 -14.67 -18.11 -25.53
N LYS A 159 -13.38 -18.39 -25.79
CA LYS A 159 -12.90 -18.78 -27.14
C LYS A 159 -13.55 -20.07 -27.64
N LYS A 160 -13.84 -21.03 -26.75
CA LYS A 160 -14.50 -22.30 -27.11
C LYS A 160 -15.99 -22.11 -27.39
N HIS A 161 -16.68 -21.24 -26.64
CA HIS A 161 -18.08 -20.91 -26.89
C HIS A 161 -18.34 -20.30 -28.27
N ILE A 162 -17.44 -19.43 -28.74
CA ILE A 162 -17.49 -18.83 -30.09
C ILE A 162 -17.23 -19.88 -31.18
N ASN A 163 -16.25 -20.76 -30.96
CA ASN A 163 -15.94 -21.85 -31.90
C ASN A 163 -17.07 -22.88 -32.00
N HIS A 164 -17.79 -23.17 -30.90
CA HIS A 164 -18.99 -24.01 -30.95
C HIS A 164 -20.16 -23.39 -31.74
N LYS A 165 -20.34 -22.06 -31.67
CA LYS A 165 -21.35 -21.36 -32.51
C LYS A 165 -21.00 -21.40 -34.00
N LYS A 166 -19.70 -21.37 -34.35
CA LYS A 166 -19.22 -21.51 -35.74
C LYS A 166 -19.25 -22.97 -36.22
N ALA A 167 -18.90 -23.94 -35.37
CA ALA A 167 -18.92 -25.37 -35.69
C ALA A 167 -20.33 -25.96 -35.86
N LYS A 168 -21.37 -25.34 -35.28
CA LYS A 168 -22.78 -25.68 -35.60
C LYS A 168 -23.14 -25.46 -37.09
N ARG A 169 -22.32 -24.78 -37.88
CA ARG A 169 -22.49 -24.66 -39.34
C ARG A 169 -21.69 -25.67 -40.16
N ALA A 170 -20.82 -26.48 -39.53
CA ALA A 170 -20.03 -27.50 -40.19
C ALA A 170 -19.94 -28.73 -39.28
N SER A 171 -20.93 -29.62 -39.37
CA SER A 171 -21.04 -30.83 -38.56
C SER A 171 -20.55 -32.04 -39.33
N TRP A 172 -19.28 -32.45 -39.12
CA TRP A 172 -18.85 -33.85 -39.24
C TRP A 172 -18.31 -34.31 -37.88
N GLY A 173 -18.85 -35.43 -37.40
CA GLY A 173 -18.83 -35.86 -36.01
C GLY A 173 -17.48 -36.37 -35.49
N GLY A 174 -17.21 -36.10 -34.22
CA GLY A 174 -16.12 -36.70 -33.46
C GLY A 174 -16.15 -36.33 -31.97
N LYS A 175 -16.38 -37.34 -31.12
CA LYS A 175 -16.20 -37.40 -29.64
C LYS A 175 -16.08 -36.05 -28.89
N VAL A 176 -17.22 -35.51 -28.43
CA VAL A 176 -17.32 -34.26 -27.64
C VAL A 176 -17.36 -34.50 -26.10
N LYS A 177 -17.16 -35.75 -25.64
CA LYS A 177 -17.37 -36.15 -24.23
C LYS A 177 -16.37 -35.54 -23.23
N GLY A 178 -15.24 -34.98 -23.69
CA GLY A 178 -14.24 -34.33 -22.83
C GLY A 178 -14.29 -32.80 -22.80
N LEU A 179 -15.15 -32.16 -23.61
CA LEU A 179 -15.04 -30.72 -23.86
C LEU A 179 -15.87 -29.85 -22.90
N VAL A 180 -17.01 -30.37 -22.44
CA VAL A 180 -17.88 -29.72 -21.43
C VAL A 180 -17.21 -29.75 -20.04
N SER A 181 -16.60 -30.88 -19.68
CA SER A 181 -15.85 -31.05 -18.42
C SER A 181 -14.67 -30.09 -18.29
N ASP A 182 -14.00 -29.79 -19.40
CA ASP A 182 -12.85 -28.88 -19.45
C ASP A 182 -13.25 -27.41 -19.23
N THR A 183 -14.45 -27.02 -19.67
CA THR A 183 -15.01 -25.68 -19.47
C THR A 183 -15.42 -25.47 -18.02
N GLU A 184 -16.19 -26.41 -17.46
CA GLU A 184 -16.59 -26.39 -16.04
C GLU A 184 -15.35 -26.37 -15.13
N LYS A 185 -14.33 -27.16 -15.48
CA LYS A 185 -13.03 -27.16 -14.79
C LYS A 185 -12.34 -25.80 -14.85
N ASN A 186 -12.27 -25.14 -16.01
CA ASN A 186 -11.63 -23.82 -16.11
C ASN A 186 -12.40 -22.75 -15.32
N HIS A 187 -13.72 -22.77 -15.36
CA HIS A 187 -14.56 -21.86 -14.57
C HIS A 187 -14.32 -22.06 -13.06
N PHE A 188 -14.32 -23.31 -12.60
CA PHE A 188 -14.03 -23.68 -11.22
C PHE A 188 -12.63 -23.24 -10.76
N LEU A 189 -11.61 -23.45 -11.60
CA LEU A 189 -10.24 -23.01 -11.31
C LEU A 189 -10.12 -21.49 -11.25
N ALA A 190 -10.82 -20.78 -12.14
CA ALA A 190 -10.88 -19.32 -12.11
C ALA A 190 -11.52 -18.83 -10.81
N GLN A 191 -12.63 -19.43 -10.38
CA GLN A 191 -13.30 -19.09 -9.12
C GLN A 191 -12.38 -19.32 -7.90
N ARG A 192 -11.69 -20.46 -7.83
CA ARG A 192 -10.71 -20.73 -6.75
C ARG A 192 -9.57 -19.72 -6.72
N ALA A 193 -9.04 -19.34 -7.89
CA ALA A 193 -7.99 -18.34 -7.99
C ALA A 193 -8.48 -16.92 -7.62
N GLU A 194 -9.73 -16.57 -7.94
CA GLU A 194 -10.35 -15.32 -7.47
C GLU A 194 -10.49 -15.29 -5.95
N THR A 195 -10.94 -16.38 -5.34
CA THR A 195 -11.00 -16.50 -3.88
C THR A 195 -9.60 -16.36 -3.25
N LEU A 196 -8.58 -17.00 -3.84
CA LEU A 196 -7.20 -16.86 -3.39
C LEU A 196 -6.70 -15.41 -3.47
N LEU A 197 -6.95 -14.75 -4.60
CA LEU A 197 -6.55 -13.35 -4.80
C LEU A 197 -7.27 -12.43 -3.81
N HIS A 198 -8.54 -12.70 -3.51
CA HIS A 198 -9.31 -11.95 -2.52
C HIS A 198 -8.72 -12.11 -1.10
N SER A 199 -8.44 -13.35 -0.66
CA SER A 199 -7.78 -13.61 0.62
C SER A 199 -6.40 -12.93 0.71
N LEU A 200 -5.63 -12.96 -0.38
CA LEU A 200 -4.33 -12.29 -0.45
C LEU A 200 -4.49 -10.76 -0.26
N ARG A 201 -5.40 -10.12 -1.01
CA ARG A 201 -5.66 -8.68 -0.87
C ARG A 201 -6.22 -8.31 0.49
N HIS A 202 -6.96 -9.21 1.15
CA HIS A 202 -7.44 -8.99 2.52
C HIS A 202 -6.29 -9.00 3.54
N ARG A 203 -5.30 -9.89 3.38
CA ARG A 203 -4.08 -9.93 4.23
C ARG A 203 -3.13 -8.77 3.96
N PHE A 204 -3.14 -8.23 2.75
CA PHE A 204 -2.25 -7.16 2.31
C PHE A 204 -3.04 -6.01 1.67
N PRO A 205 -3.80 -5.23 2.47
CA PRO A 205 -4.66 -4.16 1.97
C PRO A 205 -3.89 -2.99 1.35
N GLY A 206 -2.59 -2.85 1.67
CA GLY A 206 -1.70 -1.84 1.10
C GLY A 206 -0.86 -2.35 -0.07
N LEU A 207 -1.27 -3.42 -0.76
CA LEU A 207 -0.49 -3.93 -1.90
C LEU A 207 -0.45 -2.89 -3.04
N PRO A 208 0.70 -2.68 -3.70
CA PRO A 208 0.78 -1.76 -4.83
C PRO A 208 -0.14 -2.18 -5.99
N GLN A 209 -0.43 -1.24 -6.90
CA GLN A 209 -1.23 -1.51 -8.09
C GLN A 209 -0.67 -2.69 -8.89
N SER A 210 -1.56 -3.56 -9.38
CA SER A 210 -1.16 -4.76 -10.11
C SER A 210 -0.66 -4.44 -11.52
N ALA A 211 -0.01 -5.41 -12.15
CA ALA A 211 0.37 -5.32 -13.55
C ALA A 211 -0.85 -5.13 -14.46
N LEU A 212 -1.98 -5.75 -14.14
CA LEU A 212 -3.23 -5.55 -14.87
C LEU A 212 -3.76 -4.13 -14.66
N ASP A 213 -3.77 -3.62 -13.43
CA ASP A 213 -4.23 -2.26 -13.13
C ASP A 213 -3.40 -1.22 -13.88
N MET A 214 -2.07 -1.36 -13.87
CA MET A 214 -1.16 -0.52 -14.65
C MET A 214 -1.51 -0.55 -16.15
N ASN A 215 -1.77 -1.73 -16.70
CA ASN A 215 -2.14 -1.88 -18.11
C ASN A 215 -3.50 -1.23 -18.41
N LYS A 216 -4.49 -1.44 -17.55
CA LYS A 216 -5.81 -0.80 -17.66
C LYS A 216 -5.68 0.71 -17.72
N ILE A 217 -4.92 1.31 -16.79
CA ILE A 217 -4.67 2.75 -16.76
C ILE A 217 -3.95 3.21 -18.03
N GLN A 218 -2.88 2.51 -18.44
CA GLN A 218 -2.05 2.91 -19.58
C GLN A 218 -2.80 2.90 -20.90
N TYR A 219 -3.68 1.92 -21.12
CA TYR A 219 -4.38 1.72 -22.40
C TYR A 219 -5.85 2.18 -22.38
N ASN A 220 -6.33 2.73 -21.27
CA ASN A 220 -7.69 3.22 -21.18
C ASN A 220 -7.95 4.36 -22.18
N LYS A 221 -9.12 4.34 -22.82
CA LYS A 221 -9.57 5.38 -23.77
C LYS A 221 -10.81 6.11 -23.28
N ASP A 222 -11.43 5.66 -22.20
CA ASP A 222 -12.59 6.31 -21.62
C ASP A 222 -12.15 7.49 -20.74
N VAL A 223 -12.47 8.71 -21.20
CA VAL A 223 -12.08 9.95 -20.50
C VAL A 223 -12.71 10.03 -19.11
N GLY A 224 -13.95 9.56 -18.94
CA GLY A 224 -14.65 9.55 -17.65
C GLY A 224 -13.95 8.63 -16.65
N GLN A 225 -13.63 7.40 -17.05
CA GLN A 225 -12.88 6.47 -16.20
C GLN A 225 -11.48 7.00 -15.88
N SER A 226 -10.79 7.63 -16.83
CA SER A 226 -9.48 8.25 -16.57
C SER A 226 -9.55 9.37 -15.53
N ILE A 227 -10.57 10.23 -15.61
CA ILE A 227 -10.78 11.30 -14.62
C ILE A 227 -11.09 10.69 -13.25
N LEU A 228 -12.00 9.71 -13.19
CA LEU A 228 -12.39 9.09 -11.92
C LEU A 228 -11.21 8.35 -11.26
N GLU A 229 -10.42 7.58 -12.02
CA GLU A 229 -9.22 6.90 -11.53
C GLU A 229 -8.19 7.89 -11.01
N SER A 230 -7.79 8.85 -11.84
CA SER A 230 -6.69 9.76 -11.48
C SER A 230 -7.06 10.68 -10.33
N TYR A 231 -8.29 11.20 -10.31
CA TYR A 231 -8.76 12.08 -9.25
C TYR A 231 -8.93 11.34 -7.93
N SER A 232 -9.53 10.14 -7.95
CA SER A 232 -9.65 9.32 -6.73
C SER A 232 -8.29 8.94 -6.16
N ARG A 233 -7.31 8.58 -6.99
CA ARG A 233 -5.94 8.28 -6.56
C ARG A 233 -5.22 9.49 -5.96
N VAL A 234 -5.42 10.69 -6.51
CA VAL A 234 -4.89 11.93 -5.91
C VAL A 234 -5.53 12.21 -4.56
N MET A 235 -6.85 12.02 -4.42
CA MET A 235 -7.55 12.18 -3.14
C MET A 235 -7.09 11.17 -2.09
N GLU A 236 -6.89 9.91 -2.49
CA GLU A 236 -6.32 8.85 -1.65
C GLU A 236 -4.96 9.29 -1.09
N SER A 237 -4.03 9.67 -1.98
CA SER A 237 -2.69 10.12 -1.60
C SER A 237 -2.72 11.34 -0.68
N LEU A 238 -3.56 12.33 -0.99
CA LEU A 238 -3.67 13.54 -0.17
C LEU A 238 -4.24 13.23 1.22
N ALA A 239 -5.32 12.45 1.31
CA ALA A 239 -5.92 12.06 2.58
C ALA A 239 -4.94 11.26 3.45
N PHE A 240 -4.22 10.32 2.84
CA PHE A 240 -3.17 9.55 3.52
C PHE A 240 -2.05 10.45 4.04
N ASN A 241 -1.53 11.36 3.21
CA ASN A 241 -0.43 12.24 3.61
C ASN A 241 -0.82 13.19 4.75
N ILE A 242 -2.04 13.74 4.72
CA ILE A 242 -2.56 14.57 5.81
C ILE A 242 -2.68 13.74 7.10
N MET A 243 -3.29 12.55 7.00
CA MET A 243 -3.42 11.63 8.13
C MET A 243 -2.06 11.27 8.73
N ALA A 244 -1.06 10.95 7.90
CA ALA A 244 0.29 10.64 8.34
C ALA A 244 0.97 11.81 9.07
N ARG A 245 0.77 13.04 8.62
CA ARG A 245 1.29 14.24 9.32
C ARG A 245 0.61 14.46 10.66
N ILE A 246 -0.68 14.19 10.75
CA ILE A 246 -1.40 14.26 12.03
C ILE A 246 -0.87 13.17 12.98
N ASP A 247 -0.67 11.94 12.48
CA ASP A 247 -0.10 10.84 13.26
C ASP A 247 1.31 11.19 13.78
N ASP A 248 2.16 11.83 12.96
CA ASP A 248 3.49 12.29 13.36
C ASP A 248 3.43 13.29 14.55
N VAL A 249 2.49 14.23 14.52
CA VAL A 249 2.30 15.22 15.60
C VAL A 249 1.76 14.55 16.87
N LEU A 250 0.75 13.69 16.74
CA LEU A 250 0.17 12.96 17.87
C LEU A 250 1.18 12.05 18.54
N PHE A 251 2.05 11.42 17.74
CA PHE A 251 3.15 10.62 18.24
C PHE A 251 4.13 11.43 19.12
N VAL A 252 4.56 12.59 18.64
CA VAL A 252 5.45 13.48 19.40
C VAL A 252 4.75 14.03 20.65
N ASP A 253 3.45 14.31 20.59
CA ASP A 253 2.64 14.67 21.77
C ASP A 253 2.64 13.56 22.83
N ASP A 254 2.42 12.32 22.42
CA ASP A 254 2.42 11.15 23.32
C ASP A 254 3.79 10.91 23.95
N ALA A 255 4.87 11.07 23.18
CA ALA A 255 6.23 10.97 23.70
C ALA A 255 6.53 12.10 24.71
N THR A 256 6.11 13.34 24.41
CA THR A 256 6.33 14.51 25.27
C THR A 256 5.58 14.39 26.60
N LYS A 257 4.30 13.97 26.56
CA LYS A 257 3.49 13.74 27.76
C LYS A 257 4.06 12.62 28.64
N ARG A 258 4.57 11.53 28.04
CA ARG A 258 5.26 10.46 28.76
C ARG A 258 6.50 10.97 29.49
N CYS A 259 7.32 11.81 28.85
CA CYS A 259 8.50 12.42 29.49
C CYS A 259 8.13 13.40 30.61
N ALA A 260 7.11 14.24 30.40
CA ALA A 260 6.65 15.20 31.42
C ALA A 260 6.13 14.49 32.67
N ALA A 261 5.37 13.40 32.52
CA ALA A 261 4.88 12.59 33.63
C ALA A 261 6.02 11.96 34.44
N GLN A 262 7.06 11.43 33.77
CA GLN A 262 8.22 10.83 34.45
C GLN A 262 9.01 11.86 35.27
N ASN A 263 9.14 13.10 34.79
CA ASN A 263 9.84 14.16 35.51
C ASN A 263 9.09 14.65 36.77
N GLN A 264 7.76 14.48 36.84
CA GLN A 264 6.98 14.81 38.03
C GLN A 264 7.19 13.81 39.19
N PHE A 265 7.55 12.56 38.90
CA PHE A 265 7.81 11.54 39.92
C PHE A 265 9.21 11.62 40.55
N VAL A 266 10.13 12.45 40.03
CA VAL A 266 11.52 12.59 40.52
C VAL A 266 11.71 13.84 41.41
N GLY A 267 10.62 14.38 41.96
CA GLY A 267 10.62 15.53 42.87
C GLY A 267 11.22 15.21 44.26
N SER A 268 12.55 15.08 44.35
CA SER A 268 13.31 15.40 45.56
C SER A 268 14.44 16.37 45.19
N PRO A 269 14.60 17.51 45.90
CA PRO A 269 15.49 18.58 45.48
C PRO A 269 16.93 18.24 45.84
N GLY A 270 17.72 17.83 44.86
CA GLY A 270 19.17 17.69 45.06
C GLY A 270 19.89 16.74 44.14
N ARG A 271 19.65 16.77 42.82
CA ARG A 271 20.62 16.32 41.81
C ARG A 271 20.15 16.73 40.41
N THR A 272 21.06 17.32 39.65
CA THR A 272 20.91 17.51 38.19
C THR A 272 20.61 16.14 37.55
N PRO A 273 19.51 15.97 36.80
CA PRO A 273 19.26 14.70 36.13
C PRO A 273 20.07 14.67 34.83
N LEU A 274 21.19 13.94 34.87
CA LEU A 274 21.67 13.26 33.67
C LEU A 274 20.64 12.19 33.32
N CYS A 275 20.15 12.21 32.08
CA CYS A 275 19.28 11.18 31.51
C CYS A 275 19.96 9.81 31.68
N VAL A 276 19.56 9.05 32.69
CA VAL A 276 20.10 7.71 32.96
C VAL A 276 19.46 6.74 31.97
N LYS A 277 20.32 6.17 31.12
CA LYS A 277 20.05 5.05 30.23
C LYS A 277 19.57 3.82 31.02
N ARG A 278 18.35 3.34 30.72
CA ARG A 278 17.93 1.93 30.44
C ARG A 278 16.57 1.52 31.03
N SER A 279 15.74 0.88 30.19
CA SER A 279 15.42 -0.56 30.38
C SER A 279 14.87 -1.19 29.09
N ILE A 280 15.64 -2.17 28.59
CA ILE A 280 15.58 -2.88 27.30
C ILE A 280 14.30 -3.73 27.07
N ARG A 281 13.31 -3.72 27.99
CA ARG A 281 12.14 -4.61 27.92
C ARG A 281 10.86 -3.96 27.38
N ASN A 282 10.64 -2.68 27.63
CA ASN A 282 9.45 -1.97 27.14
C ASN A 282 9.68 -1.35 25.75
N GLU A 283 10.93 -1.01 25.41
CA GLU A 283 11.31 -0.54 24.07
C GLU A 283 11.06 -1.60 23.00
N ALA A 284 11.24 -2.89 23.30
CA ALA A 284 11.00 -3.96 22.32
C ALA A 284 9.51 -4.17 21.98
N LEU A 285 8.59 -3.74 22.85
CA LEU A 285 7.15 -3.75 22.61
C LEU A 285 6.73 -2.48 21.87
N ASP A 286 7.24 -1.31 22.26
CA ASP A 286 6.94 -0.05 21.57
C ASP A 286 7.56 -0.03 20.16
N GLU A 287 8.81 -0.50 19.97
CA GLU A 287 9.41 -0.75 18.65
C GLU A 287 8.63 -1.80 17.85
N LYS A 288 8.08 -2.85 18.47
CA LYS A 288 7.27 -3.84 17.74
C LYS A 288 5.97 -3.23 17.25
N THR A 289 5.33 -2.42 18.08
CA THR A 289 4.05 -1.78 17.77
C THR A 289 4.27 -0.65 16.76
N GLU A 290 5.35 0.12 16.89
CA GLU A 290 5.81 1.10 15.91
C GLU A 290 6.24 0.45 14.60
N LYS A 291 6.97 -0.68 14.61
CA LYS A 291 7.34 -1.41 13.38
C LYS A 291 6.14 -2.03 12.70
N LEU A 292 5.15 -2.52 13.46
CA LEU A 292 3.89 -3.05 12.91
C LEU A 292 3.05 -1.92 12.30
N LEU A 293 2.89 -0.81 13.01
CA LEU A 293 2.19 0.36 12.49
C LEU A 293 2.96 0.97 11.31
N ALA A 294 4.28 1.11 11.37
CA ALA A 294 5.12 1.62 10.28
C ALA A 294 5.05 0.70 9.06
N ALA A 295 5.14 -0.63 9.23
CA ALA A 295 5.01 -1.58 8.14
C ALA A 295 3.64 -1.55 7.47
N ASP A 296 2.55 -1.37 8.24
CA ASP A 296 1.21 -1.23 7.67
C ASP A 296 1.02 0.10 6.91
N PHE A 297 1.81 1.13 7.24
CA PHE A 297 1.71 2.46 6.62
C PHE A 297 2.72 2.69 5.48
N GLU A 298 3.92 2.10 5.52
CA GLU A 298 4.92 2.13 4.44
C GLU A 298 4.43 1.40 3.19
N ARG A 299 3.65 0.32 3.37
CA ARG A 299 3.05 -0.48 2.28
C ARG A 299 2.25 0.35 1.27
N VAL A 300 1.60 1.43 1.73
CA VAL A 300 0.79 2.30 0.86
C VAL A 300 1.65 3.15 -0.09
N TRP A 301 2.96 3.30 0.15
CA TRP A 301 3.78 4.37 -0.46
C TRP A 301 4.78 3.93 -1.55
N SER A 302 4.78 2.69 -2.02
CA SER A 302 5.68 2.26 -3.10
C SER A 302 5.42 2.93 -4.46
N TYR A 303 4.43 3.82 -4.58
CA TYR A 303 3.98 4.36 -5.86
C TYR A 303 4.36 5.82 -6.17
N ALA A 304 4.70 6.65 -5.19
CA ALA A 304 5.02 8.07 -5.46
C ALA A 304 6.48 8.31 -5.87
N GLY A 305 7.41 7.41 -5.49
CA GLY A 305 8.84 7.53 -5.81
C GLY A 305 9.24 7.07 -7.22
N SER A 306 8.39 6.30 -7.91
CA SER A 306 8.76 5.62 -9.16
C SER A 306 8.54 6.45 -10.43
N LEU A 307 7.93 7.65 -10.35
CA LEU A 307 7.83 8.58 -11.48
C LEU A 307 9.06 9.49 -11.64
N SER A 308 9.93 9.60 -10.63
CA SER A 308 11.12 10.46 -10.71
C SER A 308 12.37 9.75 -11.27
N SER A 309 12.38 8.41 -11.34
CA SER A 309 13.58 7.65 -11.72
C SER A 309 13.62 7.13 -13.17
N ARG A 310 12.65 7.47 -14.03
CA ARG A 310 12.82 7.24 -15.48
C ARG A 310 13.55 8.42 -16.12
N ARG A 311 14.88 8.48 -15.94
CA ARG A 311 15.72 9.15 -16.94
C ARG A 311 15.58 8.34 -18.22
N THR A 312 14.88 8.90 -19.19
CA THR A 312 14.92 8.45 -20.58
C THR A 312 16.37 8.58 -21.05
N THR A 313 17.09 7.47 -21.17
CA THR A 313 18.28 7.40 -22.04
C THR A 313 17.78 7.48 -23.46
N GLY A 314 17.83 8.67 -24.05
CA GLY A 314 17.49 8.91 -25.44
C GLY A 314 18.25 10.12 -25.92
N ASP A 315 19.26 9.86 -26.75
CA ASP A 315 20.10 10.85 -27.42
C ASP A 315 19.29 12.00 -28.01
N ALA A 316 19.68 13.23 -27.67
CA ALA A 316 19.28 14.42 -28.41
C ALA A 316 20.28 14.63 -29.55
N PRO A 317 19.85 14.85 -30.81
CA PRO A 317 20.78 15.18 -31.88
C PRO A 317 21.27 16.62 -31.68
N GLU A 318 22.60 16.78 -31.68
CA GLU A 318 23.24 18.10 -31.73
C GLU A 318 22.82 18.84 -33.01
N ARG A 319 22.56 20.13 -32.84
CA ARG A 319 22.33 21.08 -33.93
C ARG A 319 23.64 21.35 -34.65
N ASP A 320 23.58 21.34 -35.97
CA ASP A 320 24.19 22.37 -36.82
C ASP A 320 23.06 23.05 -37.62
#